data_AF-A0A1I7XXD0-F1
#
_entry.id   AF-A0A1I7XXD0-F1
#
_cell.length_a   1.000
_cell.length_b   1.000
_cell.length_c   1.000
_cell.angle_alpha   90.00
_cell.angle_beta   90.00
_cell.angle_gamma   90.00
#
_symmetry.space_group_name_H-M   'P 1'
#
loop_
_entity.id
_entity.type
_entity.pdbx_description
1 polymer ?
#
loop_
_entity_poly.entity_id
_entity_poly.type
_entity_poly.pdbx_seq_one_letter_code
_entity_poly.pdbx_strand_id
1 'polypeptide(L)'
;MKLTKVNFPKGLNPNSCFAVKDGWLFYRLADEWGWEYRLYNLSTGEEKPFVTGLEGRALWMFCVDGRLHVVYHLPDPKFNTYFTYCVVELDFDEGNIESAKVVRKKSWQQG
;
A
#
# COMPACT_ATOMS: atom_id res chain seq x y z
N MET A 1 0.16 6.92 24.65
CA MET A 1 -0.15 5.91 23.61
C MET A 1 0.68 4.66 23.92
N LYS A 2 0.06 3.49 24.07
CA LYS A 2 0.77 2.23 24.34
C LYS A 2 1.01 1.54 23.00
N LEU A 3 2.26 1.21 22.67
CA LEU A 3 2.57 0.42 21.49
C LEU A 3 2.06 -1.01 21.70
N THR A 4 1.13 -1.43 20.85
CA THR A 4 0.60 -2.81 20.85
C THR A 4 1.31 -3.60 19.76
N LYS A 5 1.79 -4.80 20.13
CA LYS A 5 2.38 -5.73 19.16
C LYS A 5 1.28 -6.20 18.20
N VAL A 6 1.48 -6.02 16.90
CA VAL A 6 0.63 -6.58 15.86
C VAL A 6 1.18 -7.97 15.49
N ASN A 7 0.30 -8.97 15.46
CA ASN A 7 0.64 -10.29 14.93
C ASN A 7 0.51 -10.24 13.41
N PHE A 8 1.62 -10.40 12.71
CA PHE A 8 1.63 -10.42 11.25
C PHE A 8 1.29 -11.81 10.70
N PRO A 9 0.69 -11.89 9.50
CA PRO A 9 0.52 -13.16 8.79
C PRO A 9 1.85 -13.90 8.64
N LYS A 10 1.82 -15.24 8.68
CA LYS A 10 3.01 -16.05 8.40
C LYS A 10 3.52 -15.74 6.99
N GLY A 11 4.82 -15.45 6.86
CA GLY A 11 5.44 -15.11 5.57
C GLY A 11 5.48 -13.61 5.27
N LEU A 12 4.82 -12.77 6.07
CA LEU A 12 4.99 -11.33 5.95
C LEU A 12 6.40 -10.94 6.40
N ASN A 13 7.22 -10.45 5.48
CA ASN A 13 8.52 -9.89 5.81
C ASN A 13 8.31 -8.63 6.68
N PRO A 14 8.98 -8.48 7.84
CA PRO A 14 8.89 -7.28 8.66
C PRO A 14 9.32 -5.99 7.94
N ASN A 15 10.11 -6.13 6.87
CA ASN A 15 10.51 -5.03 5.97
C ASN A 15 9.48 -4.76 4.85
N SER A 16 8.35 -5.46 4.84
CA SER A 16 7.28 -5.23 3.87
C SER A 16 6.64 -3.86 4.11
N CYS A 17 6.24 -3.25 3.01
CA CYS A 17 5.44 -2.04 2.99
C CYS A 17 4.04 -2.37 3.52
N PHE A 18 3.62 -1.77 4.65
CA PHE A 18 2.29 -1.99 5.25
C PHE A 18 1.72 -0.75 5.94
N ALA A 19 0.40 -0.73 6.10
CA ALA A 19 -0.32 0.22 6.95
C ALA A 19 -1.55 -0.43 7.58
N VAL A 20 -2.05 0.12 8.69
CA VAL A 20 -3.29 -0.33 9.34
C VAL A 20 -4.35 0.75 9.22
N LYS A 21 -5.55 0.39 8.76
CA LYS A 21 -6.73 1.26 8.69
C LYS A 21 -7.97 0.43 9.01
N ASP A 22 -8.81 0.93 9.92
CA ASP A 22 -10.12 0.33 10.28
C ASP A 22 -10.09 -1.18 10.58
N GLY A 23 -9.06 -1.64 11.29
CA GLY A 23 -8.90 -3.05 11.65
C GLY A 23 -8.34 -3.94 10.54
N TRP A 24 -7.98 -3.37 9.39
CA TRP A 24 -7.34 -4.08 8.28
C TRP A 24 -5.87 -3.68 8.16
N LEU A 25 -5.01 -4.68 7.96
CA LEU A 25 -3.62 -4.52 7.58
C LEU A 25 -3.53 -4.56 6.05
N PHE A 26 -3.11 -3.45 5.45
CA PHE A 26 -2.78 -3.34 4.04
C PHE A 26 -1.30 -3.59 3.87
N TYR A 27 -0.92 -4.44 2.93
CA TYR A 27 0.50 -4.72 2.68
C TYR A 27 0.76 -5.16 1.26
N ARG A 28 2.04 -5.17 0.92
CA ARG A 28 2.55 -5.69 -0.35
C ARG A 28 3.39 -6.94 -0.12
N LEU A 29 3.16 -7.96 -0.93
CA LEU A 29 4.03 -9.13 -1.07
C LEU A 29 4.86 -9.00 -2.35
N ALA A 30 6.10 -9.48 -2.28
CA ALA A 30 6.91 -9.77 -3.46
C ALA A 30 6.75 -11.25 -3.77
N ASP A 31 6.44 -11.59 -5.00
CA ASP A 31 6.52 -12.97 -5.49
C ASP A 31 7.43 -13.04 -6.73
N GLU A 32 7.53 -14.24 -7.30
CA GLU A 32 8.36 -14.48 -8.50
C GLU A 32 7.85 -13.75 -9.75
N TRP A 33 6.59 -13.29 -9.74
CA TRP A 33 5.88 -12.72 -10.88
C TRP A 33 5.65 -11.21 -10.76
N GLY A 34 5.91 -10.63 -9.59
CA GLY A 34 5.84 -9.20 -9.36
C GLY A 34 5.47 -8.83 -7.93
N TRP A 35 4.56 -7.87 -7.84
CA TRP A 35 4.12 -7.28 -6.57
C TRP A 35 2.61 -7.42 -6.46
N GLU A 36 2.15 -8.07 -5.41
CA GLU A 36 0.74 -8.17 -5.09
C GLU A 36 0.41 -7.34 -3.85
N TYR A 37 -0.76 -6.72 -3.88
CA TYR A 37 -1.30 -6.01 -2.72
C TYR A 37 -2.37 -6.88 -2.06
N ARG A 38 -2.34 -6.93 -0.74
CA ARG A 38 -3.24 -7.72 0.08
C ARG A 38 -3.80 -6.88 1.22
N LEU A 39 -4.98 -7.25 1.69
CA LEU A 39 -5.54 -6.79 2.95
C LEU A 39 -5.81 -7.99 3.87
N TYR A 40 -5.51 -7.82 5.16
CA TYR A 40 -5.71 -8.84 6.19
C TYR A 40 -6.52 -8.27 7.35
N ASN A 41 -7.62 -8.93 7.70
CA ASN A 41 -8.48 -8.55 8.82
C ASN A 41 -7.82 -8.95 10.14
N LEU A 42 -7.49 -7.97 10.97
CA LEU A 42 -6.78 -8.22 12.23
C LEU A 42 -7.64 -8.91 13.29
N SER A 43 -8.96 -8.93 13.13
CA SER A 43 -9.89 -9.57 14.07
C SER A 43 -10.32 -10.97 13.64
N THR A 44 -10.55 -11.19 12.35
CA THR A 44 -11.03 -12.48 11.82
C THR A 44 -9.92 -13.35 11.22
N GLY A 45 -8.79 -12.75 10.88
CA GLY A 45 -7.71 -13.42 10.16
C GLY A 45 -7.96 -13.66 8.67
N GLU A 46 -9.03 -13.09 8.13
CA GLU A 46 -9.37 -13.14 6.71
C GLU A 46 -8.36 -12.36 5.86
N GLU A 47 -7.90 -12.93 4.75
CA GLU A 47 -6.97 -12.30 3.81
C GLU A 47 -7.58 -12.23 2.40
N LYS A 48 -7.43 -11.07 1.73
CA LYS A 48 -7.95 -10.84 0.38
C LYS A 48 -6.98 -10.07 -0.51
N PRO A 49 -7.09 -10.19 -1.85
CA PRO A 49 -6.44 -9.28 -2.79
C PRO A 49 -6.91 -7.83 -2.58
N PHE A 50 -5.99 -6.87 -2.76
CA PHE A 50 -6.27 -5.44 -2.74
C PHE A 50 -5.92 -4.81 -4.08
N VAL A 51 -6.79 -3.94 -4.63
CA VAL A 51 -6.54 -3.25 -5.90
C VAL A 51 -6.34 -1.75 -5.65
N THR A 52 -5.15 -1.23 -6.01
CA THR A 52 -4.74 0.14 -5.64
C THR A 52 -5.01 1.23 -6.68
N GLY A 53 -5.73 0.92 -7.76
CA GLY A 53 -6.07 1.88 -8.82
C GLY A 53 -4.86 2.50 -9.55
N LEU A 54 -3.63 2.09 -9.23
CA LEU A 54 -2.40 2.59 -9.80
C LEU A 54 -1.43 1.43 -10.05
N GLU A 55 -0.89 1.36 -11.26
CA GLU A 55 0.20 0.45 -11.59
C GLU A 55 1.53 1.00 -11.07
N GLY A 56 2.33 0.14 -10.45
CA GLY A 56 3.66 0.50 -9.97
C GLY A 56 4.03 -0.19 -8.66
N ARG A 57 5.28 0.06 -8.22
CA ARG A 57 5.84 -0.55 -7.02
C ARG A 57 5.64 0.38 -5.81
N ALA A 58 4.74 0.04 -4.89
CA ALA A 58 4.61 0.77 -3.63
C ALA A 58 5.83 0.53 -2.74
N LEU A 59 6.56 1.58 -2.40
CA LEU A 59 7.70 1.51 -1.48
C LEU A 59 7.25 1.59 -0.04
N TRP A 60 6.29 2.46 0.25
CA TRP A 60 5.78 2.70 1.60
C TRP A 60 4.27 2.93 1.60
N MET A 61 3.64 2.55 2.71
CA MET A 61 2.22 2.74 2.99
C MET A 61 2.11 3.39 4.37
N PHE A 62 1.21 4.35 4.52
CA PHE A 62 0.98 5.06 5.77
C PHE A 62 -0.50 5.37 5.93
N CYS A 63 -1.02 5.27 7.14
CA CYS A 63 -2.36 5.73 7.47
C CYS A 63 -2.24 6.99 8.35
N VAL A 64 -2.78 8.11 7.86
CA VAL A 64 -2.74 9.40 8.56
C VAL A 64 -4.16 9.95 8.59
N ASP A 65 -4.68 10.25 9.78
CA ASP A 65 -6.05 10.76 9.98
C ASP A 65 -7.13 9.92 9.29
N GLY A 66 -6.98 8.59 9.35
CA GLY A 66 -7.90 7.64 8.71
C GLY A 66 -7.77 7.54 7.19
N ARG A 67 -6.77 8.19 6.57
CA ARG A 67 -6.55 8.17 5.13
C ARG A 67 -5.33 7.33 4.79
N LEU A 68 -5.48 6.47 3.79
CA LEU A 68 -4.38 5.62 3.33
C LEU A 68 -3.57 6.36 2.26
N HIS A 69 -2.27 6.49 2.53
CA HIS A 69 -1.30 7.07 1.62
C HIS A 69 -0.29 6.02 1.19
N VAL A 70 0.09 6.06 -0.09
CA VAL A 70 1.04 5.10 -0.66
C VAL A 70 2.10 5.85 -1.47
N VAL A 71 3.37 5.56 -1.21
CA VAL A 71 4.48 6.05 -2.02
C VAL A 71 4.76 5.02 -3.10
N TYR A 72 4.64 5.42 -4.36
CA TYR A 72 5.00 4.58 -5.51
C TYR A 72 6.33 5.00 -6.12
N HIS A 73 7.05 3.99 -6.57
CA HIS A 73 8.15 4.09 -7.52
C HIS A 73 7.58 3.81 -8.92
N LEU A 74 7.39 4.86 -9.71
CA LEU A 74 6.86 4.75 -11.06
C LEU A 74 8.01 4.73 -12.08
N PRO A 75 7.95 3.89 -13.13
CA PRO A 75 8.88 3.97 -14.25
C PRO A 75 8.78 5.35 -14.91
N ASP A 76 9.91 6.02 -15.15
CA ASP A 76 9.92 7.19 -16.04
C ASP A 76 9.91 6.69 -17.49
N PRO A 77 8.86 6.99 -18.28
CA PRO A 77 8.78 6.53 -19.67
C PRO A 77 9.88 7.09 -20.57
N LYS A 78 10.59 8.16 -20.15
CA LYS A 78 11.70 8.75 -20.92
C LYS A 78 13.05 8.13 -20.59
N PHE A 79 13.22 7.63 -19.37
CA PHE A 79 14.49 7.10 -18.93
C PHE A 79 14.24 5.85 -18.10
N ASN A 80 14.47 4.69 -18.71
CA ASN A 80 14.24 3.35 -18.16
C ASN A 80 15.06 3.02 -16.87
N THR A 81 15.70 4.03 -16.28
CA THR A 81 16.59 3.98 -15.12
C THR A 81 16.27 5.03 -14.06
N TYR A 82 15.47 6.06 -14.38
CA TYR A 82 15.03 7.06 -13.41
C TYR A 82 13.60 6.74 -13.01
N PHE A 83 13.35 6.82 -11.71
CA PHE A 83 12.04 6.55 -11.19
C PHE A 83 11.49 7.83 -10.57
N THR A 84 10.26 8.15 -10.93
CA THR A 84 9.55 9.24 -10.27
C THR A 84 8.90 8.67 -9.02
N TYR A 85 9.15 9.33 -7.88
CA TYR A 85 8.41 9.04 -6.66
C TYR A 85 7.10 9.82 -6.71
N CYS A 86 6.00 9.15 -6.40
CA CYS A 86 4.76 9.84 -6.11
C CYS A 86 4.11 9.33 -4.84
N VAL A 87 3.57 10.24 -4.05
CA VAL A 87 2.61 9.89 -3.01
C VAL A 87 1.22 10.03 -3.58
N VAL A 88 0.43 8.99 -3.38
CA VAL A 88 -0.99 9.00 -3.64
C VAL A 88 -1.80 8.87 -2.36
N GLU A 89 -2.94 9.52 -2.33
CA GLU A 89 -4.01 9.29 -1.35
C GLU A 89 -5.03 8.35 -2.00
N LEU A 90 -5.38 7.29 -1.27
CA LEU A 90 -6.34 6.28 -1.69
C LEU A 90 -7.69 6.54 -1.03
N ASP A 91 -8.73 6.56 -1.85
CA ASP A 91 -10.12 6.67 -1.42
C ASP A 91 -10.86 5.36 -1.67
N PHE A 92 -11.71 4.98 -0.74
CA PHE A 92 -12.41 3.70 -0.74
C PHE A 92 -13.89 3.94 -0.96
N ASP A 93 -14.50 3.17 -1.86
CA ASP A 93 -15.96 3.22 -2.02
C ASP A 93 -16.62 2.70 -0.73
N GLU A 94 -17.75 3.29 -0.34
CA GLU A 94 -18.44 2.92 0.90
C GLU A 94 -18.80 1.42 0.91
N GLY A 95 -18.39 0.73 1.97
CA GLY A 95 -18.60 -0.72 2.10
C GLY A 95 -17.66 -1.60 1.26
N ASN A 96 -16.75 -1.02 0.46
CA ASN A 96 -15.79 -1.76 -0.34
C ASN A 96 -14.34 -1.40 0.03
N ILE A 97 -13.74 -2.22 0.87
CA ILE A 97 -12.34 -2.07 1.33
C ILE A 97 -11.33 -2.76 0.40
N GLU A 98 -11.80 -3.57 -0.57
CA GLU A 98 -10.98 -4.43 -1.42
C GLU A 98 -10.38 -3.67 -2.63
N SER A 99 -10.90 -2.48 -2.92
CA SER A 99 -10.41 -1.61 -3.98
C SER A 99 -10.41 -0.15 -3.55
N ALA A 100 -9.38 0.59 -3.98
CA ALA A 100 -9.31 2.01 -3.78
C ALA A 100 -8.96 2.76 -5.08
N LYS A 101 -9.39 4.02 -5.15
CA LYS A 101 -9.07 4.95 -6.25
C LYS A 101 -8.06 5.98 -5.77
N VAL A 102 -7.18 6.41 -6.67
CA VAL A 102 -6.28 7.53 -6.39
C VAL A 102 -7.06 8.84 -6.49
N VAL A 103 -7.17 9.57 -5.38
CA VAL A 103 -7.87 10.87 -5.34
C VAL A 103 -6.92 12.06 -5.31
N ARG A 104 -5.67 11.83 -4.93
CA ARG A 104 -4.63 12.86 -4.94
C ARG A 104 -3.31 12.23 -5.32
N LYS A 105 -2.55 12.90 -6.19
CA LYS A 105 -1.18 12.51 -6.57
C LYS A 105 -0.26 13.72 -6.43
N LYS A 106 0.85 13.55 -5.72
CA LYS A 106 1.98 14.49 -5.76
C LYS A 106 3.22 13.73 -6.18
N SER A 107 3.97 14.26 -7.15
CA SER A 107 5.20 13.66 -7.67
C SER A 107 6.37 14.62 -7.54
N TRP A 108 7.56 14.07 -7.39
CA TRP A 108 8.81 14.82 -7.36
C TRP A 108 9.90 14.03 -8.07
N GLN A 109 10.78 14.76 -8.75
CA GLN A 109 11.99 14.22 -9.32
C GLN A 109 13.12 14.30 -8.27
N GLN A 110 14.01 13.31 -8.21
CA GLN A 110 15.28 13.50 -7.51
C GLN A 110 16.07 14.57 -8.29
N GLY A 111 16.43 15.65 -7.59
CA GLY A 111 17.35 16.67 -8.10
C GLY A 111 18.80 16.25 -7.97
#